data_AF-A0A6N8I0Y1-F1
#
_entry.id   AF-A0A6N8I0Y1-F1
#
_cell.length_a   1.000
_cell.length_b   1.000
_cell.length_c   1.000
_cell.angle_alpha   90.00
_cell.angle_beta   90.00
_cell.angle_gamma   90.00
#
_symmetry.space_group_name_H-M   'P 1'
#
loop_
_entity.id
_entity.type
_entity.pdbx_description
1 polymer ?
#
loop_
_entity_poly.entity_id
_entity_poly.type
_entity_poly.pdbx_seq_one_letter_code
_entity_poly.pdbx_strand_id
1 'polypeptide(L)'
;MDWIISEEGFERDKIIGNGNKFMTGNGYMGCRGTIEEYRKSEYTGINLAGVYDRHGEQWRETVNAPNPLFTKLFVDGNEISLLSEKPAAHEQSLNIRMGLHRIFRVPAVG
;
A
#
# COMPACT_ATOMS: atom_id res chain seq x y z
N MET A 1 -3.86 -5.65 -25.95
CA MET A 1 -4.47 -5.90 -24.63
C MET A 1 -3.72 -5.07 -23.62
N ASP A 2 -4.43 -4.16 -22.96
CA ASP A 2 -3.89 -3.44 -21.81
C ASP A 2 -3.93 -4.38 -20.59
N TRP A 3 -2.80 -4.49 -19.88
CA TRP A 3 -2.64 -5.33 -18.68
C TRP A 3 -2.49 -4.47 -17.42
N ILE A 4 -2.78 -3.18 -17.52
CA ILE A 4 -2.62 -2.23 -16.44
C ILE A 4 -4.01 -1.85 -15.92
N ILE A 5 -4.19 -1.99 -14.61
CA ILE A 5 -5.29 -1.37 -13.88
C ILE A 5 -4.70 -0.15 -13.18
N SER A 6 -5.34 1.01 -13.29
CA SER A 6 -4.88 2.25 -12.65
C SER A 6 -6.03 3.00 -11.97
N GLU A 7 -5.67 3.85 -11.02
CA GLU A 7 -6.54 4.84 -10.41
C GLU A 7 -5.79 6.18 -10.37
N GLU A 8 -6.40 7.21 -10.94
CA GLU A 8 -5.88 8.58 -10.92
C GLU A 8 -6.43 9.37 -9.74
N GLY A 9 -5.60 10.28 -9.21
CA GLY A 9 -5.94 11.12 -8.07
C GLY A 9 -5.85 10.41 -6.72
N PHE A 10 -5.90 11.19 -5.66
CA PHE A 10 -5.87 10.70 -4.28
C PHE A 10 -7.16 11.08 -3.55
N GLU A 11 -7.83 10.06 -3.01
CA GLU A 11 -9.03 10.21 -2.16
C GLU A 11 -8.86 9.33 -0.91
N ARG A 12 -9.00 9.93 0.27
CA ARG A 12 -8.79 9.22 1.54
C ARG A 12 -9.73 8.01 1.71
N ASP A 13 -10.97 8.14 1.25
CA ASP A 13 -11.97 7.07 1.35
C ASP A 13 -11.62 5.85 0.47
N LYS A 14 -10.73 6.01 -0.51
CA LYS A 14 -10.25 4.93 -1.38
C LYS A 14 -9.02 4.20 -0.83
N ILE A 15 -8.40 4.64 0.28
CA ILE A 15 -7.15 4.05 0.80
C ILE A 15 -7.28 2.53 0.99
N ILE A 16 -8.31 2.08 1.70
CA ILE A 16 -8.50 0.64 1.99
C ILE A 16 -8.81 -0.13 0.70
N GLY A 17 -9.66 0.44 -0.16
CA GLY A 17 -10.04 -0.15 -1.44
C GLY A 17 -8.84 -0.33 -2.37
N ASN A 18 -8.01 0.69 -2.51
CA ASN A 18 -6.79 0.65 -3.31
C ASN A 18 -5.74 -0.30 -2.72
N GLY A 19 -5.63 -0.37 -1.38
CA GLY A 19 -4.77 -1.35 -0.71
C GLY A 19 -5.16 -2.81 -1.01
N ASN A 20 -6.44 -3.08 -1.28
CA ASN A 20 -6.91 -4.38 -1.77
C ASN A 20 -6.66 -4.54 -3.28
N LYS A 21 -7.07 -3.55 -4.07
CA LYS A 21 -7.06 -3.57 -5.54
C LYS A 21 -5.66 -3.76 -6.13
N PHE A 22 -4.67 -3.08 -5.55
CA PHE A 22 -3.30 -3.03 -6.08
C PHE A 22 -2.32 -3.95 -5.34
N MET A 23 -2.82 -4.91 -4.55
CA MET A 23 -1.96 -5.84 -3.81
C MET A 23 -1.13 -6.73 -4.74
N THR A 24 0.05 -7.12 -4.28
CA THR A 24 0.93 -8.08 -4.96
C THR A 24 1.11 -9.33 -4.11
N GLY A 25 1.50 -10.43 -4.74
CA GLY A 25 1.79 -11.66 -4.02
C GLY A 25 2.31 -12.76 -4.93
N ASN A 26 2.86 -13.80 -4.30
CA ASN A 26 3.49 -14.93 -4.98
C ASN A 26 3.03 -16.30 -4.46
N GLY A 27 1.88 -16.34 -3.78
CA GLY A 27 1.34 -17.55 -3.15
C GLY A 27 1.94 -17.90 -1.79
N TYR A 28 3.18 -17.45 -1.51
CA TYR A 28 3.78 -17.53 -0.17
C TYR A 28 3.58 -16.23 0.61
N MET A 29 3.88 -15.09 -0.01
CA MET A 29 3.76 -13.77 0.59
C MET A 29 2.72 -12.94 -0.18
N GLY A 30 1.87 -12.24 0.56
CA GLY A 30 1.00 -11.18 0.05
C GLY A 30 1.39 -9.84 0.66
N CYS A 31 1.48 -8.80 -0.17
CA CYS A 31 1.71 -7.43 0.24
C CYS A 31 0.54 -6.57 -0.24
N ARG A 32 -0.15 -5.90 0.68
CA ARG A 32 -1.20 -4.95 0.32
C ARG A 32 -0.64 -3.83 -0.56
N GLY A 33 -1.44 -3.32 -1.49
CA GLY A 33 -1.08 -2.22 -2.40
C GLY A 33 -1.11 -0.85 -1.73
N THR A 34 -0.69 -0.78 -0.47
CA THR A 34 -0.59 0.46 0.31
C THR A 34 0.64 1.25 -0.12
N ILE A 35 0.62 2.55 0.17
CA ILE A 35 1.73 3.46 -0.14
C ILE A 35 2.82 3.33 0.92
N GLU A 36 4.08 3.54 0.55
CA GLU A 36 5.25 3.16 1.35
C GLU A 36 5.34 3.92 2.69
N GLU A 37 4.85 5.16 2.75
CA GLU A 37 4.80 5.94 4.00
C GLU A 37 3.67 5.56 4.96
N TYR A 38 2.78 4.64 4.58
CA TYR A 38 1.62 4.27 5.37
C TYR A 38 1.95 3.33 6.52
N ARG A 39 1.04 3.29 7.50
CA ARG A 39 1.18 2.48 8.70
C ARG A 39 -0.12 1.72 8.99
N LYS A 40 -0.23 1.21 10.23
CA LYS A 40 -1.38 0.47 10.75
C LYS A 40 -2.72 1.17 10.46
N SER A 41 -2.79 2.49 10.58
CA SER A 41 -4.02 3.28 10.40
C SER A 41 -4.57 3.21 8.97
N GLU A 42 -3.69 3.02 7.97
CA GLU A 42 -4.05 2.84 6.56
C GLU A 42 -4.10 1.37 6.16
N TYR A 43 -4.09 0.47 7.15
CA TYR A 43 -4.17 -0.98 6.97
C TYR A 43 -3.02 -1.55 6.12
N THR A 44 -1.77 -1.15 6.36
CA THR A 44 -0.62 -1.85 5.75
C THR A 44 -0.59 -3.31 6.18
N GLY A 45 -0.27 -4.23 5.26
CA GLY A 45 -0.35 -5.66 5.53
C GLY A 45 0.64 -6.48 4.73
N ILE A 46 1.40 -7.31 5.44
CA ILE A 46 2.22 -8.40 4.89
C ILE A 46 1.71 -9.71 5.47
N ASN A 47 1.25 -10.62 4.61
CA ASN A 47 0.80 -11.94 5.03
C ASN A 47 1.72 -13.03 4.49
N LEU A 48 2.02 -14.01 5.33
CA LEU A 48 2.88 -15.15 4.99
C LEU A 48 2.08 -16.45 5.14
N ALA A 49 2.00 -17.22 4.06
CA ALA A 49 1.35 -18.51 4.04
C ALA A 49 2.01 -19.44 5.05
N GLY A 50 1.19 -20.07 5.90
CA GLY A 50 1.68 -20.95 6.96
C GLY A 50 1.97 -20.24 8.30
N VAL A 51 1.95 -18.90 8.33
CA VAL A 51 2.19 -18.13 9.57
C VAL A 51 0.87 -17.63 10.14
N TYR A 52 0.45 -18.28 11.22
CA TYR A 52 -0.82 -18.01 11.88
C TYR A 52 -0.63 -17.90 13.39
N ASP A 53 -1.46 -17.07 14.01
CA ASP A 53 -1.54 -16.95 15.46
C ASP A 53 -3.00 -17.03 15.92
N ARG A 54 -3.20 -17.35 17.18
CA ARG A 54 -4.52 -17.32 17.83
C ARG A 54 -4.43 -16.45 19.07
N HIS A 55 -5.03 -15.27 19.01
CA HIS A 55 -5.07 -14.36 20.14
C HIS A 55 -6.12 -14.81 21.17
N GLY A 56 -5.67 -15.54 22.20
CA GLY A 56 -6.52 -16.11 23.24
C GLY A 56 -7.43 -17.22 22.69
N GLU A 57 -8.73 -17.10 22.93
CA GLU A 57 -9.78 -18.02 22.44
C GLU A 57 -10.41 -17.60 21.10
N GLN A 58 -9.82 -16.61 20.41
CA GLN A 58 -10.30 -16.18 19.10
C GLN A 58 -10.01 -17.20 18.00
N TRP A 59 -10.47 -16.93 16.78
CA TRP A 59 -10.12 -17.74 15.61
C TRP A 59 -8.63 -17.64 15.31
N ARG A 60 -8.05 -18.72 14.76
CA ARG A 60 -6.70 -18.68 14.21
C ARG A 60 -6.72 -17.88 12.93
N GLU A 61 -5.90 -16.84 12.85
CA GLU A 61 -5.82 -15.93 11.70
C GLU A 61 -4.38 -15.77 11.21
N THR A 62 -4.23 -15.29 9.97
CA THR A 62 -2.91 -14.95 9.44
C THR A 62 -2.33 -13.77 10.22
N VAL A 63 -1.05 -13.85 10.57
CA VAL A 63 -0.37 -12.72 11.21
C VAL A 63 -0.04 -11.67 10.15
N ASN A 64 -0.18 -10.39 10.53
CA ASN A 64 0.41 -9.28 9.79
C ASN A 64 1.89 -9.15 10.18
N ALA A 65 2.80 -9.58 9.31
CA ALA A 65 4.23 -9.54 9.56
C ALA A 65 4.77 -8.09 9.56
N PRO A 66 5.93 -7.83 10.18
CA PRO A 66 6.58 -6.52 10.08
C PRO A 66 6.77 -6.09 8.61
N ASN A 67 6.43 -4.84 8.30
CA ASN A 67 6.54 -4.30 6.95
C ASN A 67 7.97 -3.77 6.69
N PRO A 68 8.78 -4.42 5.83
CA PRO A 68 10.15 -3.99 5.56
C PRO A 68 10.24 -2.84 4.54
N LEU A 69 9.13 -2.47 3.89
CA LEU A 69 9.09 -1.48 2.81
C LEU A 69 8.73 -0.07 3.29
N PHE A 70 8.53 0.10 4.60
CA PHE A 70 8.15 1.37 5.18
C PHE A 70 9.20 2.45 4.88
N THR A 71 8.79 3.50 4.17
CA THR A 71 9.70 4.55 3.69
C THR A 71 9.05 5.92 3.84
N LYS A 72 9.81 6.90 4.35
CA LYS A 72 9.40 8.31 4.42
C LYS A 72 10.33 9.16 3.57
N LEU A 73 9.78 10.19 2.93
CA LEU A 73 10.53 11.17 2.16
C LEU A 73 10.44 12.52 2.85
N PHE A 74 11.57 13.23 2.93
CA PHE A 74 11.64 14.58 3.48
C PHE A 74 12.29 15.53 2.48
N VAL A 75 11.76 16.75 2.37
CA VAL A 75 12.33 17.86 1.58
C VAL A 75 12.43 19.06 2.51
N ASP A 76 13.63 19.62 2.65
CA ASP A 76 13.93 20.74 3.56
C ASP A 76 13.42 20.52 5.00
N GLY A 77 13.48 19.26 5.47
CA GLY A 77 13.03 18.86 6.80
C GLY A 77 11.53 18.60 6.93
N ASN A 78 10.74 18.85 5.88
CA ASN A 78 9.29 18.60 5.87
C ASN A 78 8.99 17.22 5.27
N GLU A 79 8.15 16.43 5.94
CA GLU A 79 7.71 15.12 5.44
C GLU A 79 6.74 15.29 4.27
N ILE A 80 7.07 14.67 3.14
CA ILE A 80 6.17 14.60 1.98
C ILE A 80 5.33 13.33 2.11
N SER A 81 4.04 13.52 2.42
CA SER A 81 3.09 12.43 2.64
C SER A 81 1.72 12.75 2.05
N LEU A 82 1.10 11.75 1.43
CA LEU A 82 -0.29 11.86 0.96
C LEU A 82 -1.31 11.98 2.10
N LEU A 83 -0.89 11.69 3.34
CA LEU A 83 -1.76 11.85 4.51
C LEU A 83 -1.82 13.31 4.98
N SER A 84 -0.73 14.07 4.84
CA SER A 84 -0.65 15.47 5.25
C SER A 84 -1.06 16.45 4.14
N GLU A 85 -0.75 16.13 2.88
CA GLU A 85 -0.87 17.07 1.77
C GLU A 85 -1.59 16.46 0.57
N LYS A 86 -2.37 17.29 -0.14
CA LYS A 86 -2.97 16.88 -1.41
C LYS A 86 -1.91 17.04 -2.51
N PRO A 87 -1.56 15.98 -3.27
CA PRO A 87 -0.56 16.07 -4.31
C PRO A 87 -1.09 16.85 -5.53
N ALA A 88 -0.18 17.41 -6.34
CA ALA A 88 -0.52 17.99 -7.64
C ALA A 88 -0.97 16.91 -8.64
N ALA A 89 -0.36 15.73 -8.58
CA ALA A 89 -0.77 14.56 -9.34
C ALA A 89 -0.48 13.28 -8.54
N HIS A 90 -1.34 12.27 -8.70
CA HIS A 90 -1.16 10.95 -8.11
C HIS A 90 -1.77 9.88 -9.02
N GLU A 91 -1.11 8.74 -9.12
CA GLU A 91 -1.64 7.54 -9.75
C GLU A 91 -1.11 6.31 -8.99
N GLN A 92 -1.97 5.33 -8.77
CA GLN A 92 -1.56 3.97 -8.42
C GLN A 92 -1.92 3.04 -9.58
N SER A 93 -1.00 2.15 -9.95
CA SER A 93 -1.26 1.17 -11.01
C SER A 93 -0.67 -0.20 -10.71
N LEU A 94 -1.35 -1.24 -11.21
CA LEU A 94 -0.90 -2.62 -11.13
C LEU A 94 -0.85 -3.21 -12.54
N ASN A 95 0.34 -3.64 -12.95
CA ASN A 95 0.47 -4.50 -14.12
C ASN A 95 0.15 -5.94 -13.71
N ILE A 96 -1.05 -6.42 -14.07
CA ILE A 96 -1.55 -7.74 -13.67
C ILE A 96 -0.86 -8.90 -14.41
N ARG A 97 -0.14 -8.63 -15.50
CA ARG A 97 0.67 -9.65 -16.19
C ARG A 97 1.97 -9.94 -15.46
N MET A 98 2.56 -8.93 -14.80
CA MET A 98 3.85 -9.02 -14.14
C MET A 98 3.76 -9.01 -12.60
N GLY A 99 2.60 -8.65 -12.04
CA GLY A 99 2.44 -8.43 -10.61
C GLY A 99 3.21 -7.19 -10.10
N LEU A 100 3.35 -6.16 -10.95
CA LEU A 100 4.13 -4.96 -10.62
C LEU A 100 3.20 -3.81 -10.20
N HIS A 101 3.24 -3.45 -8.92
CA HIS A 101 2.59 -2.26 -8.37
C HIS A 101 3.51 -1.04 -8.56
N ARG A 102 2.94 0.08 -9.02
CA ARG A 102 3.62 1.35 -9.21
C ARG A 102 2.80 2.47 -8.59
N ILE A 103 3.51 3.42 -8.01
CA ILE A 103 2.96 4.68 -7.54
C ILE A 103 3.67 5.81 -8.29
N PHE A 104 2.90 6.68 -8.92
CA PHE A 104 3.37 7.94 -9.46
C PHE A 104 2.79 9.07 -8.62
N ARG A 105 3.63 10.06 -8.26
CA ARG A 105 3.19 11.23 -7.53
C ARG A 105 4.01 12.45 -7.88
N VAL A 106 3.34 13.59 -7.90
CA VAL A 106 3.94 14.92 -7.94
C VAL A 106 3.48 15.65 -6.68
N PRO A 107 4.40 16.02 -5.76
CA PRO A 107 4.05 16.82 -4.58
C PRO A 107 3.35 18.12 -4.98
N ALA A 108 2.47 18.65 -4.13
CA ALA A 108 2.04 20.03 -4.31
C ALA A 108 3.27 20.92 -4.10
N VAL A 109 3.65 21.66 -5.13
CA VAL A 109 4.79 22.58 -5.05
C VAL A 109 4.45 23.64 -3.99
N GLY A 110 5.31 23.78 -2.99
CA GLY A 110 5.35 24.93 -2.08
C GLY A 110 6.09 26.09 -2.72
#